data_AF-A0AAD9IEY8-F1
#
_entry.id   AF-A0AAD9IEY8-F1
#
_cell.length_a   1.000
_cell.length_b   1.000
_cell.length_c   1.000
_cell.angle_alpha   90.00
_cell.angle_beta   90.00
_cell.angle_gamma   90.00
#
_symmetry.space_group_name_H-M   'P 1'
#
loop_
_entity.id
_entity.type
_entity.pdbx_description
1 polymer ?
#
loop_
_entity_poly.entity_id
_entity_poly.type
_entity_poly.pdbx_seq_one_letter_code
_entity_poly.pdbx_strand_id
1 'polypeptide(L)'
;MEIKALMAEHGGVFVTYPTPSNHTHIICNHLTAAKVKQFERSRAPKPVVRADWITDSIEAGRLLPGLILSGNWPKGPTPNPRAADRTIFHVDLDCFFASAIEADHPIFRGKPLAISHSNNRGTAEVSSANYEARKYGIRAGMMMATAKSLCPDLIVAPYNFDRYQQISEEAYREMMRCSSCVQPLSCDEAFMDVTGLGEPSALAESLRAAILKATACTVSVGIGPNLLLARLATKRAKPDGQHRMDEGDVMATVAGLALGDLPGVGWATAKRLEELGISSVVELQTWSKERLQASLGEKTGRALWEAVRGIDRRQVIPVAPRRSLGAEVNWGVRLDGQADAERFVLQLANEVWARLEATGLRGRCLTLKIKKRREGEGEPMKFLGCGICDNLSRSLTFARAPESAAALHEAACELLRGINCPPTEIRGIGLNVGDGGRVDRAVGGV
;
A
#
# COMPACT_ATOMS: atom_id res chain seq x y z
N MET A 1 13.81 28.20 3.93
CA MET A 1 13.05 27.94 5.17
C MET A 1 11.89 27.02 4.83
N GLU A 2 11.51 26.07 5.70
CA GLU A 2 10.33 25.23 5.47
C GLU A 2 9.06 26.09 5.53
N ILE A 3 8.15 25.93 4.57
CA ILE A 3 6.90 26.71 4.46
C ILE A 3 6.11 26.71 5.76
N LYS A 4 6.10 25.59 6.50
CA LYS A 4 5.39 25.48 7.78
C LYS A 4 5.97 26.37 8.87
N ALA A 5 7.31 26.43 8.95
CA ALA A 5 8.00 27.32 9.90
C ALA A 5 7.74 28.79 9.55
N LEU A 6 7.82 29.11 8.25
CA LEU A 6 7.55 30.45 7.74
C LEU A 6 6.08 30.88 8.00
N MET A 7 5.11 29.97 7.84
CA MET A 7 3.72 30.24 8.20
C MET A 7 3.55 30.48 9.70
N ALA A 8 4.17 29.66 10.55
CA ALA A 8 4.04 29.76 12.00
C ALA A 8 4.60 31.07 12.57
N GLU A 9 5.75 31.53 12.06
CA GLU A 9 6.35 32.82 12.43
C GLU A 9 5.44 34.01 12.13
N HIS A 10 4.59 33.87 11.11
CA HIS A 10 3.64 34.89 10.68
C HIS A 10 2.18 34.57 11.10
N GLY A 11 1.99 33.75 12.14
CA GLY A 11 0.69 33.50 12.77
C GLY A 11 -0.23 32.52 12.02
N GLY A 12 0.29 31.83 11.00
CA GLY A 12 -0.41 30.78 10.25
C GLY A 12 -0.27 29.40 10.90
N VAL A 13 -1.27 28.54 10.69
CA VAL A 13 -1.25 27.14 11.16
C VAL A 13 -1.39 26.21 9.96
N PHE A 14 -0.44 25.28 9.80
CA PHE A 14 -0.55 24.23 8.80
C PHE A 14 -1.39 23.06 9.33
N VAL A 15 -2.46 22.71 8.62
CA VAL A 15 -3.36 21.61 9.01
C VAL A 15 -3.19 20.45 8.03
N THR A 16 -2.76 19.29 8.53
CA THR A 16 -2.53 18.09 7.71
C THR A 16 -3.83 17.46 7.22
N TYR A 17 -4.90 17.51 8.03
CA TYR A 17 -6.21 16.93 7.71
C TYR A 17 -7.29 18.02 7.72
N PRO A 18 -7.50 18.71 6.58
CA PRO A 18 -8.45 19.79 6.51
C PRO A 18 -9.90 19.28 6.59
N THR A 19 -10.68 19.87 7.50
CA THR A 19 -12.15 19.81 7.55
C THR A 19 -12.72 21.16 7.12
N PRO A 20 -13.98 21.26 6.68
CA PRO A 20 -14.54 22.54 6.20
C PRO A 20 -14.42 23.72 7.19
N SER A 21 -14.33 23.44 8.49
CA SER A 21 -14.27 24.44 9.57
C SER A 21 -12.86 24.80 10.03
N ASN A 22 -11.84 23.98 9.79
CA ASN A 22 -10.52 24.15 10.40
C ASN A 22 -9.43 24.74 9.48
N HIS A 23 -9.79 25.20 8.28
CA HIS A 23 -8.85 25.85 7.36
C HIS A 23 -9.48 27.02 6.60
N THR A 24 -8.62 27.95 6.19
CA THR A 24 -8.99 29.15 5.42
C THR A 24 -8.59 29.03 3.95
N HIS A 25 -7.45 28.38 3.65
CA HIS A 25 -6.90 28.22 2.31
C HIS A 25 -6.43 26.78 2.09
N ILE A 26 -6.40 26.36 0.83
CA ILE A 26 -5.80 25.09 0.42
C ILE A 26 -4.51 25.41 -0.34
N ILE A 27 -3.37 24.92 0.15
CA ILE A 27 -2.08 25.12 -0.51
C ILE A 27 -1.84 23.94 -1.45
N CYS A 28 -1.75 24.21 -2.76
CA CYS A 28 -1.56 23.19 -3.79
C CYS A 28 -0.89 23.77 -5.05
N ASN A 29 0.17 23.13 -5.53
CA ASN A 29 0.83 23.53 -6.78
C ASN A 29 0.08 23.03 -8.02
N HIS A 30 -0.57 21.86 -7.92
CA HIS A 30 -1.32 21.23 -9.00
C HIS A 30 -2.59 20.54 -8.51
N LEU A 31 -3.75 20.98 -8.99
CA LEU A 31 -5.02 20.31 -8.79
C LEU A 31 -5.37 19.43 -9.98
N THR A 32 -5.82 18.21 -9.71
CA THR A 32 -6.44 17.38 -10.75
C THR A 32 -7.82 17.93 -11.11
N ALA A 33 -8.27 17.71 -12.35
CA ALA A 33 -9.60 18.15 -12.80
C ALA A 33 -10.75 17.63 -11.91
N ALA A 34 -10.57 16.45 -11.30
CA ALA A 34 -11.54 15.90 -10.35
C ALA A 34 -11.61 16.70 -9.04
N LYS A 35 -10.47 17.18 -8.52
CA LYS A 35 -10.44 18.00 -7.31
C LYS A 35 -10.91 19.42 -7.55
N VAL A 36 -10.62 19.99 -8.72
CA VAL A 36 -11.21 21.27 -9.14
C VAL A 36 -12.74 21.19 -9.07
N LYS A 37 -13.34 20.19 -9.75
CA LYS A 37 -14.80 19.98 -9.71
C LYS A 37 -15.35 19.70 -8.32
N GLN A 38 -14.60 18.97 -7.49
CA GLN A 38 -15.01 18.68 -6.11
C GLN A 38 -15.07 19.95 -5.27
N PHE A 39 -14.06 20.83 -5.38
CA PHE A 39 -14.00 22.07 -4.61
C PHE A 39 -15.00 23.11 -5.12
N GLU A 40 -15.18 23.22 -6.44
CA GLU A 40 -16.24 24.06 -7.04
C GLU A 40 -17.65 23.68 -6.55
N ARG A 41 -17.91 22.38 -6.31
CA ARG A 41 -19.20 21.88 -5.83
C ARG A 41 -19.35 21.86 -4.31
N SER A 42 -18.33 22.31 -3.57
CA SER A 42 -18.40 22.33 -2.12
C SER A 42 -19.33 23.45 -1.65
N ARG A 43 -20.06 23.23 -0.54
CA ARG A 43 -20.98 24.25 0.02
C ARG A 43 -20.28 25.54 0.48
N ALA A 44 -18.97 25.48 0.71
CA ALA A 44 -18.13 26.61 1.13
C ALA A 44 -16.73 26.47 0.51
N PRO A 45 -16.55 26.85 -0.77
CA PRO A 45 -15.28 26.70 -1.46
C PRO A 45 -14.21 27.56 -0.79
N LYS A 46 -13.10 26.93 -0.42
CA LYS A 46 -11.93 27.63 0.11
C LYS A 46 -11.03 28.03 -1.06
N PRO A 47 -10.36 29.20 -0.99
CA PRO A 47 -9.40 29.59 -2.02
C PRO A 47 -8.25 28.58 -2.09
N VAL A 48 -7.82 28.28 -3.32
CA VAL A 48 -6.65 27.43 -3.56
C VAL A 48 -5.49 28.33 -3.98
N VAL A 49 -4.37 28.18 -3.28
CA VAL A 49 -3.17 29.00 -3.45
C VAL A 49 -1.95 28.12 -3.67
N ARG A 50 -0.92 28.64 -4.34
CA ARG A 50 0.36 27.94 -4.47
C ARG A 50 1.23 28.15 -3.24
N ALA A 51 2.31 27.37 -3.12
CA ALA A 51 3.32 27.58 -2.09
C ALA A 51 3.84 29.03 -2.05
N ASP A 52 4.15 29.61 -3.22
CA ASP A 52 4.73 30.95 -3.35
C ASP A 52 3.77 32.06 -2.88
N TRP A 53 2.45 31.83 -2.88
CA TRP A 53 1.49 32.79 -2.34
C TRP A 53 1.75 33.12 -0.86
N ILE A 54 2.33 32.19 -0.11
CA ILE A 54 2.67 32.38 1.30
C ILE A 54 3.83 33.37 1.42
N THR A 55 4.89 33.18 0.63
CA THR A 55 6.02 34.11 0.60
C THR A 55 5.59 35.48 0.10
N ASP A 56 4.77 35.54 -0.95
CA ASP A 56 4.27 36.80 -1.53
C ASP A 56 3.36 37.55 -0.55
N SER A 57 2.53 36.83 0.22
CA SER A 57 1.66 37.43 1.25
C SER A 57 2.43 37.97 2.45
N ILE A 58 3.52 37.29 2.82
CA ILE A 58 4.42 37.74 3.88
C ILE A 58 5.14 39.02 3.43
N GLU A 59 5.69 39.03 2.22
CA GLU A 59 6.36 40.21 1.65
C GLU A 59 5.39 41.40 1.52
N ALA A 60 4.15 41.14 1.12
CA ALA A 60 3.10 42.17 1.04
C ALA A 60 2.56 42.63 2.41
N GLY A 61 2.95 41.98 3.51
CA GLY A 61 2.45 42.26 4.86
C GLY A 61 0.94 42.02 5.04
N ARG A 62 0.30 41.29 4.11
CA ARG A 62 -1.14 40.99 4.12
C ARG A 62 -1.42 39.75 3.29
N LEU A 63 -2.50 39.05 3.60
CA LEU A 63 -2.96 37.93 2.76
C LEU A 63 -3.36 38.46 1.38
N LEU A 64 -2.70 37.95 0.34
CA LEU A 64 -3.08 38.24 -1.04
C LEU A 64 -4.40 37.52 -1.38
N PRO A 65 -5.22 38.03 -2.32
CA PRO A 65 -6.43 37.33 -2.73
C PRO A 65 -6.12 35.91 -3.20
N GLY A 66 -6.76 34.91 -2.60
CA GLY A 66 -6.66 33.53 -3.09
C GLY A 66 -7.47 33.34 -4.37
N LEU A 67 -7.03 32.45 -5.26
CA LEU A 67 -7.81 32.11 -6.44
C LEU A 67 -9.03 31.30 -5.98
N ILE A 68 -10.23 31.87 -6.11
CA ILE A 68 -11.45 31.06 -6.18
C ILE A 68 -11.43 30.43 -7.56
N LEU A 69 -11.51 29.10 -7.62
CA LEU A 69 -11.48 28.33 -8.86
C LEU A 69 -12.55 28.83 -9.84
N SER A 70 -12.18 29.77 -10.71
CA SER A 70 -13.02 30.27 -11.79
C SER A 70 -12.37 29.86 -13.11
N GLY A 71 -12.71 28.65 -13.57
CA GLY A 71 -12.55 28.17 -14.96
C GLY A 71 -11.14 27.99 -15.54
N ASN A 72 -10.12 28.70 -15.05
CA ASN A 72 -8.79 28.81 -15.66
C ASN A 72 -7.65 28.42 -14.71
N TRP A 73 -7.87 27.41 -13.84
CA TRP A 73 -6.74 26.76 -13.18
C TRP A 73 -5.90 26.04 -14.24
N PRO A 74 -4.57 26.27 -14.35
CA PRO A 74 -3.75 25.57 -15.32
C PRO A 74 -3.88 24.07 -15.04
N LYS A 75 -4.47 23.36 -16.01
CA LYS A 75 -4.54 21.91 -15.99
C LYS A 75 -3.10 21.44 -15.82
N GLY A 76 -2.82 20.71 -14.73
CA GLY A 76 -1.57 19.96 -14.63
C GLY A 76 -1.37 19.16 -15.93
N PRO A 77 -0.12 18.85 -16.31
CA PRO A 77 0.19 18.28 -17.62
C PRO A 77 -0.85 17.22 -17.99
N THR A 78 -1.64 17.51 -19.04
CA THR A 78 -2.64 16.58 -19.53
C THR A 78 -1.90 15.32 -19.98
N PRO A 79 -2.22 14.13 -19.46
CA PRO A 79 -1.52 12.92 -19.88
C PRO A 79 -1.91 12.60 -21.33
N ASN A 80 -1.05 12.95 -22.29
CA ASN A 80 -0.96 12.34 -23.63
C ASN A 80 0.27 12.87 -24.39
N PRO A 81 0.95 12.11 -25.29
CA PRO A 81 0.44 10.95 -26.04
C PRO A 81 1.34 9.69 -26.17
N ARG A 82 0.68 8.56 -26.49
CA ARG A 82 1.20 7.20 -26.80
C ARG A 82 1.90 6.46 -25.65
N ALA A 83 1.57 5.18 -25.51
CA ALA A 83 2.20 4.27 -24.54
C ALA A 83 3.71 4.05 -24.77
N ALA A 84 4.24 4.50 -25.91
CA ALA A 84 5.62 4.29 -26.34
C ALA A 84 6.64 5.20 -25.61
N ASP A 85 6.24 6.37 -25.12
CA ASP A 85 7.18 7.36 -24.54
C ASP A 85 7.07 7.48 -23.02
N ARG A 86 6.30 6.59 -22.37
CA ARG A 86 6.14 6.64 -20.91
C ARG A 86 7.44 6.23 -20.24
N THR A 87 7.81 6.97 -19.20
CA THR A 87 8.90 6.57 -18.30
C THR A 87 8.35 6.47 -16.89
N ILE A 88 8.33 5.24 -16.38
CA ILE A 88 7.86 4.91 -15.04
C ILE A 88 9.06 4.54 -14.18
N PHE A 89 9.13 5.15 -13.00
CA PHE A 89 9.97 4.66 -11.92
C PHE A 89 9.18 3.76 -11.00
N HIS A 90 9.84 2.70 -10.56
CA HIS A 90 9.47 1.96 -9.38
C HIS A 90 10.59 2.17 -8.35
N VAL A 91 10.24 2.70 -7.20
CA VAL A 91 11.18 3.07 -6.13
C VAL A 91 10.88 2.19 -4.91
N ASP A 92 11.91 1.55 -4.37
CA ASP A 92 11.78 0.58 -3.26
C ASP A 92 12.96 0.71 -2.28
N LEU A 93 12.69 1.06 -1.01
CA LEU A 93 13.73 1.12 0.03
C LEU A 93 14.34 -0.25 0.29
N ASP A 94 15.65 -0.28 0.27
CA ASP A 94 16.41 -1.50 0.42
C ASP A 94 16.32 -2.07 1.83
N CYS A 95 15.90 -3.33 1.94
CA CYS A 95 15.70 -4.06 3.20
C CYS A 95 15.11 -3.20 4.34
N PHE A 96 14.10 -2.38 4.02
CA PHE A 96 13.70 -1.19 4.75
C PHE A 96 13.88 -1.21 6.28
N PHE A 97 13.17 -2.10 7.00
CA PHE A 97 13.27 -2.09 8.48
C PHE A 97 14.68 -2.40 9.00
N ALA A 98 15.47 -3.23 8.32
CA ALA A 98 16.84 -3.51 8.71
C ALA A 98 17.75 -2.30 8.44
N SER A 99 17.60 -1.66 7.27
CA SER A 99 18.35 -0.45 6.92
C SER A 99 18.05 0.72 7.85
N ALA A 100 16.79 0.87 8.28
CA ALA A 100 16.40 1.88 9.26
C ALA A 100 17.13 1.68 10.61
N ILE A 101 17.28 0.43 11.06
CA ILE A 101 18.05 0.12 12.27
C ILE A 101 19.55 0.34 12.05
N GLU A 102 20.11 -0.01 10.89
CA GLU A 102 21.52 0.23 10.56
C GLU A 102 21.87 1.72 10.38
N ALA A 103 20.88 2.53 9.98
CA ALA A 103 21.01 3.99 9.90
C ALA A 103 21.25 4.59 11.29
N ASP A 104 20.46 4.17 12.27
CA ASP A 104 20.53 4.67 13.65
C ASP A 104 21.66 4.00 14.46
N HIS A 105 22.05 2.77 14.08
CA HIS A 105 23.07 2.00 14.77
C HIS A 105 24.16 1.50 13.80
N PRO A 106 25.17 2.34 13.49
CA PRO A 106 26.24 1.98 12.54
C PRO A 106 27.02 0.71 12.90
N ILE A 107 26.98 0.27 14.17
CA ILE A 107 27.63 -0.95 14.65
C ILE A 107 27.11 -2.25 14.00
N PHE A 108 25.92 -2.19 13.38
CA PHE A 108 25.30 -3.33 12.69
C PHE A 108 25.66 -3.41 11.20
N ARG A 109 26.22 -2.34 10.62
CA ARG A 109 26.60 -2.33 9.20
C ARG A 109 27.63 -3.42 8.91
N GLY A 110 27.42 -4.14 7.82
CA GLY A 110 28.30 -5.24 7.41
C GLY A 110 28.13 -6.52 8.23
N LYS A 111 27.13 -6.61 9.12
CA LYS A 111 26.82 -7.81 9.90
C LYS A 111 25.45 -8.36 9.53
N PRO A 112 25.21 -9.68 9.59
CA PRO A 112 23.90 -10.25 9.28
C PRO A 112 22.87 -9.78 10.33
N LEU A 113 21.89 -8.99 9.89
CA LEU A 113 20.85 -8.39 10.73
C LEU A 113 19.45 -8.79 10.22
N ALA A 114 18.57 -9.17 11.15
CA ALA A 114 17.16 -9.38 10.93
C ALA A 114 16.29 -8.60 11.93
N ILE A 115 15.09 -8.23 11.52
CA ILE A 115 14.07 -7.59 12.36
C ILE A 115 12.99 -8.62 12.69
N SER A 116 12.75 -8.85 13.98
CA SER A 116 11.71 -9.78 14.45
C SER A 116 11.26 -9.43 15.88
N HIS A 117 10.10 -9.95 16.28
CA HIS A 117 9.59 -9.82 17.65
C HIS A 117 10.40 -10.61 18.68
N SER A 118 11.15 -11.63 18.24
CA SER A 118 11.90 -12.51 19.13
C SER A 118 13.25 -12.91 18.52
N ASN A 119 14.25 -13.02 19.38
CA ASN A 119 15.59 -13.54 19.05
C ASN A 119 15.74 -15.05 19.38
N ASN A 120 14.71 -15.68 19.97
CA ASN A 120 14.77 -17.12 20.25
C ASN A 120 14.58 -17.96 18.97
N ARG A 121 14.94 -19.25 19.04
CA ARG A 121 14.66 -20.24 17.98
C ARG A 121 13.18 -20.68 17.99
N GLY A 122 12.27 -19.72 18.13
CA GLY A 122 10.83 -19.94 18.15
C GLY A 122 10.18 -19.74 16.78
N THR A 123 8.86 -19.58 16.79
CA THR A 123 8.04 -19.44 15.59
C THR A 123 7.78 -17.99 15.18
N ALA A 124 8.57 -17.04 15.70
CA ALA A 124 8.54 -15.67 15.22
C ALA A 124 9.04 -15.62 13.77
N GLU A 125 8.60 -14.62 13.02
CA GLU A 125 8.99 -14.45 11.61
C GLU A 125 9.99 -13.31 11.47
N VAL A 126 10.92 -13.46 10.53
CA VAL A 126 11.77 -12.39 10.05
C VAL A 126 10.90 -11.43 9.23
N SER A 127 10.76 -10.18 9.68
CA SER A 127 10.03 -9.16 8.91
C SER A 127 10.88 -8.52 7.84
N SER A 128 12.15 -8.25 8.17
CA SER A 128 13.16 -7.77 7.22
C SER A 128 14.51 -8.37 7.59
N ALA A 129 15.35 -8.56 6.59
CA ALA A 129 16.73 -8.98 6.74
C ALA A 129 17.59 -8.16 5.77
N ASN A 130 18.73 -7.67 6.26
CA ASN A 130 19.68 -6.92 5.45
C ASN A 130 20.38 -7.85 4.43
N TYR A 131 21.08 -7.26 3.46
CA TYR A 131 21.72 -8.05 2.40
C TYR A 131 22.81 -9.00 2.93
N GLU A 132 23.48 -8.67 4.04
CA GLU A 132 24.44 -9.56 4.70
C GLU A 132 23.78 -10.83 5.24
N ALA A 133 22.59 -10.72 5.86
CA ALA A 133 21.81 -11.89 6.27
C ALA A 133 21.27 -12.68 5.07
N ARG A 134 20.86 -11.99 3.99
CA ARG A 134 20.32 -12.64 2.77
C ARG A 134 21.34 -13.53 2.06
N LYS A 135 22.65 -13.27 2.20
CA LYS A 135 23.72 -14.15 1.68
C LYS A 135 23.66 -15.57 2.26
N TYR A 136 23.13 -15.73 3.48
CA TYR A 136 22.89 -17.03 4.12
C TYR A 136 21.55 -17.67 3.70
N GLY A 137 20.82 -17.06 2.76
CA GLY A 137 19.50 -17.51 2.33
C GLY A 137 18.36 -17.05 3.23
N ILE A 138 18.61 -16.20 4.24
CA ILE A 138 17.57 -15.63 5.11
C ILE A 138 16.69 -14.66 4.31
N ARG A 139 15.37 -14.75 4.48
CA ARG A 139 14.39 -13.93 3.74
C ARG A 139 13.28 -13.46 4.66
N ALA A 140 12.59 -12.39 4.26
CA ALA A 140 11.35 -11.98 4.93
C ALA A 140 10.30 -13.11 4.88
N GLY A 141 9.55 -13.27 5.97
CA GLY A 141 8.58 -14.35 6.17
C GLY A 141 9.20 -15.67 6.67
N MET A 142 10.52 -15.79 6.75
CA MET A 142 11.19 -16.98 7.29
C MET A 142 11.01 -17.08 8.81
N MET A 143 10.75 -18.28 9.35
CA MET A 143 10.74 -18.50 10.79
C MET A 143 12.13 -18.32 11.41
N MET A 144 12.18 -17.74 12.62
CA MET A 144 13.43 -17.45 13.32
C MET A 144 14.27 -18.69 13.62
N ALA A 145 13.62 -19.83 13.91
CA ALA A 145 14.31 -21.11 14.08
C ALA A 145 15.13 -21.48 12.82
N THR A 146 14.55 -21.32 11.63
CA THR A 146 15.23 -21.57 10.34
C THR A 146 16.32 -20.54 10.10
N ALA A 147 16.03 -19.24 10.30
CA ALA A 147 17.00 -18.17 10.09
C ALA A 147 18.26 -18.33 10.96
N LYS A 148 18.09 -18.67 12.25
CA LYS A 148 19.21 -18.95 13.18
C LYS A 148 19.96 -20.24 12.87
N SER A 149 19.31 -21.19 12.20
CA SER A 149 19.99 -22.41 11.74
C SER A 149 20.85 -22.12 10.50
N LEU A 150 20.40 -21.23 9.61
CA LEU A 150 21.17 -20.77 8.45
C LEU A 150 22.34 -19.84 8.82
N CYS A 151 22.14 -18.99 9.83
CA CYS A 151 23.18 -18.09 10.34
C CYS A 151 23.13 -18.05 11.88
N PRO A 152 23.98 -18.84 12.57
CA PRO A 152 24.03 -18.84 14.03
C PRO A 152 24.35 -17.47 14.65
N ASP A 153 25.18 -16.67 13.96
CA ASP A 153 25.62 -15.33 14.37
C ASP A 153 24.64 -14.21 13.97
N LEU A 154 23.44 -14.56 13.47
CA LEU A 154 22.42 -13.59 13.06
C LEU A 154 22.06 -12.65 14.20
N ILE A 155 22.25 -11.35 13.98
CA ILE A 155 21.80 -10.31 14.90
C ILE A 155 20.29 -10.12 14.69
N VAL A 156 19.53 -10.03 15.78
CA VAL A 156 18.09 -9.77 15.73
C VAL A 156 17.80 -8.50 16.50
N ALA A 157 17.25 -7.51 15.80
CA ALA A 157 16.82 -6.24 16.40
C ALA A 157 15.27 -6.17 16.49
N PRO A 158 14.74 -5.44 17.49
CA PRO A 158 13.32 -5.21 17.63
C PRO A 158 12.80 -4.24 16.55
N TYR A 159 11.48 -4.11 16.45
CA TYR A 159 10.85 -3.10 15.59
C TYR A 159 10.99 -1.69 16.17
N ASN A 160 11.16 -0.71 15.29
CA ASN A 160 11.07 0.72 15.61
C ASN A 160 10.06 1.40 14.67
N PHE A 161 8.76 1.24 14.95
CA PHE A 161 7.68 1.67 14.05
C PHE A 161 7.65 3.19 13.82
N ASP A 162 7.94 3.99 14.85
CA ASP A 162 7.99 5.45 14.73
C ASP A 162 9.07 5.88 13.75
N ARG A 163 10.25 5.24 13.84
CA ARG A 163 11.35 5.52 12.91
C ARG A 163 11.03 5.09 11.48
N TYR A 164 10.37 3.93 11.32
CA TYR A 164 9.92 3.48 9.99
C TYR A 164 8.93 4.47 9.39
N GLN A 165 7.98 4.97 10.18
CA GLN A 165 7.06 5.99 9.71
C GLN A 165 7.80 7.26 9.27
N GLN A 166 8.75 7.75 10.08
CA GLN A 166 9.53 8.94 9.74
C GLN A 166 10.29 8.79 8.41
N ILE A 167 11.04 7.69 8.24
CA ILE A 167 11.82 7.45 7.03
C ILE A 167 10.92 7.32 5.80
N SER A 168 9.78 6.61 5.93
CA SER A 168 8.77 6.52 4.89
C SER A 168 8.29 7.92 4.47
N GLU A 169 7.88 8.76 5.43
CA GLU A 169 7.39 10.11 5.15
C GLU A 169 8.45 11.00 4.47
N GLU A 170 9.71 10.90 4.90
CA GLU A 170 10.85 11.60 4.28
C GLU A 170 11.11 11.13 2.84
N ALA A 171 11.15 9.81 2.60
CA ALA A 171 11.33 9.26 1.27
C ALA A 171 10.19 9.68 0.31
N TYR A 172 8.94 9.60 0.78
CA TYR A 172 7.78 10.06 0.01
C TYR A 172 7.81 11.56 -0.28
N ARG A 173 8.34 12.38 0.63
CA ARG A 173 8.52 13.82 0.40
C ARG A 173 9.49 14.09 -0.75
N GLU A 174 10.61 13.37 -0.82
CA GLU A 174 11.56 13.51 -1.93
C GLU A 174 10.98 12.98 -3.25
N MET A 175 10.24 11.86 -3.22
CA MET A 175 9.52 11.37 -4.42
C MET A 175 8.51 12.40 -4.94
N MET A 176 7.74 13.05 -4.06
CA MET A 176 6.77 14.07 -4.43
C MET A 176 7.40 15.41 -4.89
N ARG A 177 8.64 15.70 -4.48
CA ARG A 177 9.42 16.82 -5.05
C ARG A 177 9.88 16.52 -6.46
N CYS A 178 10.18 15.25 -6.76
CA CYS A 178 10.63 14.80 -8.06
C CYS A 178 9.49 14.68 -9.08
N SER A 179 8.32 14.13 -8.71
CA SER A 179 7.16 14.03 -9.59
C SER A 179 5.85 14.32 -8.88
N SER A 180 4.91 14.95 -9.59
CA SER A 180 3.54 15.17 -9.11
C SER A 180 2.65 13.92 -9.25
N CYS A 181 3.12 12.88 -9.93
CA CYS A 181 2.39 11.64 -10.18
C CYS A 181 3.06 10.48 -9.44
N VAL A 182 2.77 10.37 -8.14
CA VAL A 182 3.28 9.30 -7.25
C VAL A 182 2.12 8.44 -6.79
N GLN A 183 2.20 7.13 -7.05
CA GLN A 183 1.28 6.12 -6.55
C GLN A 183 1.95 5.34 -5.42
N PRO A 184 1.52 5.52 -4.16
CA PRO A 184 2.02 4.71 -3.06
C PRO A 184 1.58 3.25 -3.21
N LEU A 185 2.49 2.30 -2.97
CA LEU A 185 2.20 0.86 -2.90
C LEU A 185 2.26 0.35 -1.45
N SER A 186 3.29 0.76 -0.72
CA SER A 186 3.53 0.46 0.70
C SER A 186 4.23 1.66 1.39
N CYS A 187 4.63 1.50 2.65
CA CYS A 187 5.47 2.49 3.35
C CYS A 187 6.86 2.68 2.70
N ASP A 188 7.32 1.72 1.92
CA ASP A 188 8.67 1.69 1.35
C ASP A 188 8.73 1.59 -0.17
N GLU A 189 7.58 1.46 -0.84
CA GLU A 189 7.49 1.18 -2.27
C GLU A 189 6.48 2.10 -2.95
N ALA A 190 6.84 2.66 -4.10
CA ALA A 190 5.97 3.51 -4.90
C ALA A 190 6.24 3.39 -6.41
N PHE A 191 5.21 3.66 -7.21
CA PHE A 191 5.39 3.99 -8.63
C PHE A 191 5.38 5.51 -8.83
N MET A 192 6.18 5.99 -9.77
CA MET A 192 6.19 7.39 -10.19
C MET A 192 6.11 7.47 -11.71
N ASP A 193 5.26 8.33 -12.24
CA ASP A 193 5.33 8.72 -13.65
C ASP A 193 6.27 9.91 -13.77
N VAL A 194 7.39 9.72 -14.47
CA VAL A 194 8.43 10.74 -14.67
C VAL A 194 8.57 11.12 -16.15
N THR A 195 7.56 10.81 -16.95
CA THR A 195 7.53 11.11 -18.38
C THR A 195 7.78 12.60 -18.63
N GLY A 196 8.83 12.92 -19.41
CA GLY A 196 9.18 14.28 -19.78
C GLY A 196 9.85 15.13 -18.68
N LEU A 197 10.26 14.53 -17.55
CA LEU A 197 10.89 15.26 -16.45
C LEU A 197 12.43 15.35 -16.53
N GLY A 198 13.04 14.82 -17.60
CA GLY A 198 14.48 14.84 -17.82
C GLY A 198 15.02 13.52 -18.34
N GLU A 199 16.35 13.38 -18.35
CA GLU A 199 16.98 12.09 -18.64
C GLU A 199 16.71 11.12 -17.47
N PRO A 200 16.10 9.94 -17.71
CA PRO A 200 15.64 9.05 -16.64
C PRO A 200 16.75 8.58 -15.69
N SER A 201 17.94 8.29 -16.19
CA SER A 201 19.02 7.73 -15.36
C SER A 201 19.57 8.78 -14.38
N ALA A 202 19.80 10.00 -14.84
CA ALA A 202 20.22 11.13 -14.03
C ALA A 202 19.15 11.52 -13.00
N LEU A 203 17.87 11.45 -13.38
CA LEU A 203 16.77 11.71 -12.45
C LEU A 203 16.69 10.63 -11.35
N ALA A 204 16.85 9.36 -11.70
CA ALA A 204 16.90 8.27 -10.74
C ALA A 204 18.09 8.41 -9.78
N GLU A 205 19.27 8.76 -10.28
CA GLU A 205 20.48 8.98 -9.48
C GLU A 205 20.28 10.13 -8.48
N SER A 206 19.76 11.27 -8.95
CA SER A 206 19.44 12.43 -8.12
C SER A 206 18.41 12.09 -7.03
N LEU A 207 17.34 11.36 -7.39
CA LEU A 207 16.32 10.93 -6.43
C LEU A 207 16.91 9.99 -5.36
N ARG A 208 17.73 9.01 -5.76
CA ARG A 208 18.39 8.09 -4.83
C ARG A 208 19.30 8.84 -3.86
N ALA A 209 20.10 9.79 -4.37
CA ALA A 209 20.98 10.63 -3.54
C ALA A 209 20.17 11.51 -2.56
N ALA A 210 19.06 12.09 -3.00
CA ALA A 210 18.18 12.90 -2.16
C ALA A 210 17.56 12.09 -1.02
N ILE A 211 17.04 10.89 -1.31
CA ILE A 211 16.46 10.00 -0.30
C ILE A 211 17.54 9.51 0.67
N LEU A 212 18.73 9.13 0.18
CA LEU A 212 19.84 8.73 1.04
C LEU A 212 20.25 9.85 2.00
N LYS A 213 20.35 11.08 1.50
CA LYS A 213 20.67 12.25 2.32
C LYS A 213 19.61 12.54 3.38
N ALA A 214 18.33 12.39 3.04
CA ALA A 214 17.23 12.67 3.95
C ALA A 214 17.06 11.60 5.03
N THR A 215 17.25 10.32 4.67
CA THR A 215 16.83 9.17 5.49
C THR A 215 17.98 8.32 6.02
N ALA A 216 19.20 8.52 5.51
CA ALA A 216 20.34 7.61 5.67
C ALA A 216 20.07 6.16 5.19
N CYS A 217 19.00 5.93 4.43
CA CYS A 217 18.64 4.65 3.85
C CYS A 217 18.77 4.69 2.32
N THR A 218 19.21 3.57 1.73
CA THR A 218 19.31 3.44 0.28
C THR A 218 17.97 3.02 -0.33
N VAL A 219 17.76 3.45 -1.56
CA VAL A 219 16.64 3.02 -2.42
C VAL A 219 17.19 2.46 -3.71
N SER A 220 16.50 1.44 -4.23
CA SER A 220 16.73 0.95 -5.58
C SER A 220 15.62 1.41 -6.51
N VAL A 221 15.99 1.83 -7.72
CA VAL A 221 15.06 2.42 -8.71
C VAL A 221 15.06 1.61 -10.01
N GLY A 222 13.93 1.03 -10.35
CA GLY A 222 13.71 0.43 -11.66
C GLY A 222 13.04 1.41 -12.61
N ILE A 223 13.57 1.53 -13.82
CA ILE A 223 13.09 2.42 -14.87
C ILE A 223 12.51 1.55 -15.99
N GLY A 224 11.26 1.80 -16.39
CA GLY A 224 10.64 1.06 -17.48
C GLY A 224 9.48 1.78 -18.14
N PRO A 225 9.00 1.29 -19.30
CA PRO A 225 7.94 1.95 -20.05
C PRO A 225 6.53 1.72 -19.47
N ASN A 226 6.40 0.84 -18.48
CA ASN A 226 5.16 0.55 -17.79
C ASN A 226 5.43 0.03 -16.36
N LEU A 227 4.38 -0.11 -15.55
CA LEU A 227 4.48 -0.50 -14.14
C LEU A 227 5.16 -1.87 -13.94
N LEU A 228 4.80 -2.86 -14.77
CA LEU A 228 5.38 -4.20 -14.73
C LEU A 228 6.90 -4.14 -14.92
N LEU A 229 7.35 -3.52 -16.01
CA LEU A 229 8.76 -3.51 -16.38
C LEU A 229 9.60 -2.65 -15.44
N ALA A 230 9.06 -1.52 -14.94
CA ALA A 230 9.73 -0.74 -13.89
C ALA A 230 9.94 -1.55 -12.61
N ARG A 231 8.93 -2.32 -12.18
CA ARG A 231 9.05 -3.18 -10.98
C ARG A 231 10.06 -4.32 -11.18
N LEU A 232 10.06 -4.95 -12.35
CA LEU A 232 11.05 -5.98 -12.70
C LEU A 232 12.47 -5.41 -12.77
N ALA A 233 12.62 -4.21 -13.32
CA ALA A 233 13.91 -3.51 -13.34
C ALA A 233 14.44 -3.25 -11.93
N THR A 234 13.55 -2.96 -10.97
CA THR A 234 13.95 -2.74 -9.57
C THR A 234 14.56 -4.00 -8.95
N LYS A 235 14.03 -5.19 -9.28
CA LYS A 235 14.63 -6.46 -8.80
C LYS A 235 16.08 -6.62 -9.26
N ARG A 236 16.41 -6.15 -10.47
CA ARG A 236 17.79 -6.15 -11.01
C ARG A 236 18.65 -5.03 -10.45
N ALA A 237 18.03 -3.91 -10.08
CA ALA A 237 18.70 -2.76 -9.50
C ALA A 237 19.17 -3.01 -8.06
N LYS A 238 18.49 -3.89 -7.31
CA LYS A 238 18.81 -4.17 -5.90
C LYS A 238 20.14 -4.92 -5.74
N PRO A 239 20.96 -4.59 -4.73
CA PRO A 239 20.83 -3.49 -3.75
C PRO A 239 21.40 -2.15 -4.23
N ASP A 240 20.91 -1.04 -3.66
CA ASP A 240 21.41 0.33 -3.83
C ASP A 240 21.84 0.63 -5.28
N GLY A 241 20.90 0.43 -6.20
CA GLY A 241 21.18 0.56 -7.61
C GLY A 241 20.01 1.15 -8.38
N GLN A 242 20.25 1.32 -9.68
CA GLN A 242 19.20 1.64 -10.64
C GLN A 242 19.39 0.82 -11.88
N HIS A 243 18.29 0.47 -12.54
CA HIS A 243 18.33 -0.30 -13.76
C HIS A 243 17.23 0.17 -14.69
N ARG A 244 17.57 0.37 -15.96
CA ARG A 244 16.62 0.67 -17.03
C ARG A 244 16.31 -0.59 -17.81
N MET A 245 15.04 -0.88 -17.99
CA MET A 245 14.59 -1.97 -18.85
C MET A 245 14.68 -1.51 -20.32
N ASP A 246 15.57 -2.12 -21.08
CA ASP A 246 15.68 -1.90 -22.52
C ASP A 246 14.65 -2.75 -23.28
N GLU A 247 14.17 -2.25 -24.42
CA GLU A 247 13.11 -2.91 -25.20
C GLU A 247 13.51 -4.32 -25.67
N GLY A 248 14.79 -4.51 -26.03
CA GLY A 248 15.33 -5.81 -26.45
C GLY A 248 15.34 -6.87 -25.34
N ASP A 249 15.39 -6.43 -24.07
CA ASP A 249 15.53 -7.32 -22.92
C ASP A 249 14.20 -7.80 -22.37
N VAL A 250 13.08 -7.17 -22.73
CA VAL A 250 11.77 -7.40 -22.10
C VAL A 250 11.34 -8.86 -22.15
N MET A 251 11.35 -9.48 -23.33
CA MET A 251 10.84 -10.85 -23.49
C MET A 251 11.73 -11.87 -22.78
N ALA A 252 13.06 -11.74 -22.90
CA ALA A 252 14.01 -12.61 -22.23
C ALA A 252 13.92 -12.47 -20.70
N THR A 253 13.77 -11.23 -20.22
CA THR A 253 13.61 -10.91 -18.80
C THR A 253 12.36 -11.56 -18.23
N VAL A 254 11.23 -11.42 -18.90
CA VAL A 254 9.95 -11.98 -18.44
C VAL A 254 9.98 -13.51 -18.49
N ALA A 255 10.57 -14.10 -19.54
CA ALA A 255 10.69 -15.55 -19.69
C ALA A 255 11.51 -16.21 -18.55
N GLY A 256 12.51 -15.51 -18.01
CA GLY A 256 13.34 -15.99 -16.90
C GLY A 256 12.72 -15.89 -15.51
N LEU A 257 11.51 -15.34 -15.37
CA LEU A 257 10.85 -15.20 -14.07
C LEU A 257 10.28 -16.54 -13.57
N ALA A 258 10.25 -16.72 -12.25
CA ALA A 258 9.38 -17.71 -11.65
C ALA A 258 7.91 -17.26 -11.79
N LEU A 259 6.97 -18.21 -11.88
CA LEU A 259 5.54 -17.88 -12.01
C LEU A 259 5.05 -16.97 -10.87
N GLY A 260 5.49 -17.22 -9.63
CA GLY A 260 5.14 -16.39 -8.46
C GLY A 260 5.74 -14.99 -8.46
N ASP A 261 6.71 -14.70 -9.33
CA ASP A 261 7.28 -13.36 -9.51
C ASP A 261 6.45 -12.49 -10.46
N LEU A 262 5.50 -13.07 -11.20
CA LEU A 262 4.59 -12.33 -12.07
C LEU A 262 3.56 -11.54 -11.23
N PRO A 263 3.37 -10.24 -11.49
CA PRO A 263 2.35 -9.46 -10.80
C PRO A 263 0.96 -10.08 -10.94
N GLY A 264 0.30 -10.32 -9.79
CA GLY A 264 -1.02 -10.93 -9.74
C GLY A 264 -1.02 -12.46 -9.64
N VAL A 265 0.15 -13.11 -9.68
CA VAL A 265 0.27 -14.55 -9.44
C VAL A 265 0.65 -14.80 -7.99
N GLY A 266 -0.36 -14.91 -7.13
CA GLY A 266 -0.19 -15.39 -5.75
C GLY A 266 -0.18 -16.92 -5.68
N TRP A 267 -0.05 -17.47 -4.46
CA TRP A 267 -0.02 -18.92 -4.21
C TRP A 267 -1.20 -19.68 -4.85
N ALA A 268 -2.42 -19.16 -4.74
CA ALA A 268 -3.60 -19.80 -5.32
C ALA A 268 -3.56 -19.85 -6.86
N THR A 269 -3.12 -18.76 -7.49
CA THR A 269 -2.98 -18.70 -8.95
C THR A 269 -1.82 -19.57 -9.41
N ALA A 270 -0.68 -19.57 -8.71
CA ALA A 270 0.45 -20.44 -9.00
C ALA A 270 0.07 -21.92 -8.93
N LYS A 271 -0.61 -22.34 -7.85
CA LYS A 271 -1.14 -23.70 -7.70
C LYS A 271 -2.12 -24.04 -8.84
N ARG A 272 -2.99 -23.11 -9.21
CA ARG A 272 -3.93 -23.34 -10.31
C ARG A 272 -3.22 -23.49 -11.66
N LEU A 273 -2.15 -22.74 -11.90
CA LEU A 273 -1.32 -22.89 -13.10
C LEU A 273 -0.61 -24.25 -13.12
N GLU A 274 -0.10 -24.69 -11.97
CA GLU A 274 0.51 -26.02 -11.80
C GLU A 274 -0.49 -27.15 -12.08
N GLU A 275 -1.72 -27.07 -11.55
CA GLU A 275 -2.82 -28.01 -11.86
C GLU A 275 -3.18 -28.04 -13.36
N LEU A 276 -2.91 -26.95 -14.08
CA LEU A 276 -3.11 -26.83 -15.52
C LEU A 276 -1.90 -27.30 -16.33
N GLY A 277 -0.86 -27.82 -15.67
CA GLY A 277 0.38 -28.30 -16.28
C GLY A 277 1.33 -27.19 -16.70
N ILE A 278 1.23 -26.00 -16.11
CA ILE A 278 2.11 -24.86 -16.39
C ILE A 278 3.06 -24.67 -15.20
N SER A 279 4.34 -24.91 -15.45
CA SER A 279 5.42 -24.84 -14.46
C SER A 279 6.37 -23.66 -14.67
N SER A 280 6.37 -23.05 -15.86
CA SER A 280 7.26 -21.93 -16.20
C SER A 280 6.54 -20.79 -16.95
N VAL A 281 7.15 -19.61 -16.96
CA VAL A 281 6.65 -18.47 -17.74
C VAL A 281 6.75 -18.75 -19.24
N VAL A 282 7.77 -19.47 -19.68
CA VAL A 282 7.93 -19.88 -21.09
C VAL A 282 6.77 -20.76 -21.54
N GLU A 283 6.37 -21.75 -20.74
CA GLU A 283 5.18 -22.56 -21.03
C GLU A 283 3.92 -21.71 -21.05
N LEU A 284 3.76 -20.81 -20.08
CA LEU A 284 2.62 -19.91 -20.00
C LEU A 284 2.51 -18.98 -21.22
N GLN A 285 3.64 -18.56 -21.81
CA GLN A 285 3.66 -17.74 -23.03
C GLN A 285 3.04 -18.47 -24.24
N THR A 286 3.10 -19.80 -24.29
CA THR A 286 2.51 -20.60 -25.37
C THR A 286 0.97 -20.64 -25.34
N TRP A 287 0.36 -20.31 -24.21
CA TRP A 287 -1.09 -20.34 -24.07
C TRP A 287 -1.76 -19.15 -24.76
N SER A 288 -2.89 -19.42 -25.44
CA SER A 288 -3.73 -18.37 -26.00
C SER A 288 -4.43 -17.57 -24.89
N LYS A 289 -4.80 -16.33 -25.21
CA LYS A 289 -5.53 -15.46 -24.30
C LYS A 289 -6.87 -16.08 -23.89
N GLU A 290 -7.57 -16.66 -24.85
CA GLU A 290 -8.89 -17.28 -24.68
C GLU A 290 -8.80 -18.46 -23.70
N ARG A 291 -7.76 -19.28 -23.82
CA ARG A 291 -7.51 -20.40 -22.91
C ARG A 291 -7.25 -19.92 -21.48
N LEU A 292 -6.41 -18.89 -21.31
CA LEU A 292 -6.15 -18.33 -19.98
C LEU A 292 -7.39 -17.68 -19.37
N GLN A 293 -8.21 -16.99 -20.16
CA GLN A 293 -9.47 -16.41 -19.69
C GLN A 293 -10.50 -17.48 -19.30
N ALA A 294 -10.58 -18.59 -20.04
CA ALA A 294 -11.45 -19.71 -19.70
C ALA A 294 -11.01 -20.40 -18.40
N SER A 295 -9.69 -20.54 -18.16
CA SER A 295 -9.16 -21.25 -16.99
C SER A 295 -9.08 -20.40 -15.72
N LEU A 296 -8.84 -19.09 -15.83
CA LEU A 296 -8.56 -18.20 -14.69
C LEU A 296 -9.57 -17.04 -14.54
N GLY A 297 -10.54 -16.96 -15.44
CA GLY A 297 -11.49 -15.85 -15.54
C GLY A 297 -11.00 -14.72 -16.43
N GLU A 298 -11.95 -13.95 -16.98
CA GLU A 298 -11.70 -12.95 -18.03
C GLU A 298 -10.60 -11.94 -17.68
N LYS A 299 -10.66 -11.35 -16.48
CA LYS A 299 -9.74 -10.29 -16.05
C LYS A 299 -8.34 -10.84 -15.77
N THR A 300 -8.25 -11.90 -14.98
CA THR A 300 -6.99 -12.53 -14.57
C THR A 300 -6.28 -13.14 -15.77
N GLY A 301 -7.01 -13.90 -16.61
CA GLY A 301 -6.44 -14.52 -17.80
C GLY A 301 -5.90 -13.49 -18.79
N ARG A 302 -6.62 -12.37 -19.01
CA ARG A 302 -6.11 -11.27 -19.84
C ARG A 302 -4.86 -10.63 -19.24
N ALA A 303 -4.91 -10.27 -17.96
CA ALA A 303 -3.79 -9.59 -17.30
C ALA A 303 -2.52 -10.46 -17.31
N LEU A 304 -2.67 -11.76 -17.07
CA LEU A 304 -1.55 -12.70 -17.11
C LEU A 304 -1.00 -12.88 -18.53
N TRP A 305 -1.87 -13.00 -19.53
CA TRP A 305 -1.47 -13.10 -20.93
C TRP A 305 -0.69 -11.87 -21.42
N GLU A 306 -1.10 -10.67 -20.99
CA GLU A 306 -0.42 -9.40 -21.25
C GLU A 306 0.92 -9.34 -20.51
N ALA A 307 0.94 -9.70 -19.22
CA ALA A 307 2.13 -9.61 -18.37
C ALA A 307 3.28 -10.49 -18.86
N VAL A 308 3.00 -11.72 -19.30
CA VAL A 308 4.04 -12.61 -19.84
C VAL A 308 4.62 -12.14 -21.19
N ARG A 309 4.05 -11.08 -21.78
CA ARG A 309 4.51 -10.41 -23.00
C ARG A 309 5.08 -9.01 -22.71
N GLY A 310 5.32 -8.68 -21.44
CA GLY A 310 5.81 -7.37 -21.01
C GLY A 310 4.79 -6.24 -21.15
N ILE A 311 3.53 -6.56 -21.43
CA ILE A 311 2.46 -5.57 -21.65
C ILE A 311 1.80 -5.26 -20.30
N ASP A 312 1.82 -3.98 -19.92
CA ASP A 312 1.01 -3.45 -18.83
C ASP A 312 0.45 -2.08 -19.24
N ARG A 313 -0.88 -1.99 -19.28
CA ARG A 313 -1.61 -0.79 -19.73
C ARG A 313 -2.03 0.12 -18.59
N ARG A 314 -1.80 -0.30 -17.34
CA ARG A 314 -2.16 0.48 -16.16
C ARG A 314 -1.35 1.78 -16.14
N GLN A 315 -1.96 2.81 -15.57
CA GLN A 315 -1.32 4.09 -15.33
C GLN A 315 -0.92 4.19 -13.85
N VAL A 316 0.06 5.04 -13.56
CA VAL A 316 0.30 5.50 -12.21
C VAL A 316 -0.92 6.33 -11.80
N ILE A 317 -1.63 5.88 -10.77
CA ILE A 317 -2.81 6.54 -10.24
C ILE A 317 -2.45 7.12 -8.87
N PRO A 318 -2.33 8.44 -8.74
CA PRO A 318 -2.19 9.08 -7.42
C PRO A 318 -3.37 8.69 -6.51
N VAL A 319 -3.08 8.55 -5.21
CA VAL A 319 -3.96 8.06 -4.13
C VAL A 319 -5.46 7.97 -4.50
N ALA A 320 -5.95 6.75 -4.65
CA ALA A 320 -7.37 6.49 -4.87
C ALA A 320 -8.18 6.74 -3.58
N PRO A 321 -9.43 7.22 -3.67
CA PRO A 321 -10.28 7.38 -2.50
C PRO A 321 -10.52 6.01 -1.84
N ARG A 322 -10.38 5.96 -0.51
CA ARG A 322 -10.64 4.76 0.28
C ARG A 322 -12.13 4.40 0.18
N ARG A 323 -12.43 3.14 -0.15
CA ARG A 323 -13.80 2.62 -0.34
C ARG A 323 -14.32 1.78 0.83
N SER A 324 -13.41 1.22 1.62
CA SER A 324 -13.76 0.45 2.80
C SER A 324 -12.75 0.66 3.91
N LEU A 325 -13.18 0.40 5.13
CA LEU A 325 -12.40 0.53 6.35
C LEU A 325 -12.76 -0.61 7.30
N GLY A 326 -11.78 -1.22 7.93
CA GLY A 326 -12.02 -2.33 8.84
C GLY A 326 -10.87 -2.56 9.80
N ALA A 327 -11.09 -3.53 10.68
CA ALA A 327 -10.11 -4.08 11.59
C ALA A 327 -10.29 -5.60 11.65
N GLU A 328 -9.19 -6.33 11.61
CA GLU A 328 -9.19 -7.78 11.72
C GLU A 328 -8.05 -8.25 12.61
N VAL A 329 -8.32 -9.28 13.40
CA VAL A 329 -7.35 -9.92 14.28
C VAL A 329 -7.40 -11.41 14.00
N ASN A 330 -6.28 -11.95 13.49
CA ASN A 330 -6.13 -13.34 13.07
C ASN A 330 -4.98 -14.06 13.81
N TRP A 331 -4.53 -13.50 14.93
CA TRP A 331 -3.50 -14.05 15.80
C TRP A 331 -3.92 -13.84 17.25
N GLY A 332 -3.70 -14.82 18.12
CA GLY A 332 -4.09 -14.75 19.54
C GLY A 332 -5.56 -15.03 19.85
N VAL A 333 -6.40 -15.28 18.84
CA VAL A 333 -7.84 -15.47 19.05
C VAL A 333 -8.12 -16.89 19.54
N ARG A 334 -8.52 -17.01 20.81
CA ARG A 334 -9.06 -18.20 21.47
C ARG A 334 -10.24 -17.72 22.34
N LEU A 335 -11.42 -18.30 22.17
CA LEU A 335 -12.65 -17.85 22.81
C LEU A 335 -13.33 -19.07 23.47
N ASP A 336 -13.76 -18.94 24.72
CA ASP A 336 -14.31 -20.06 25.48
C ASP A 336 -15.83 -20.19 25.29
N GLY A 337 -16.50 -19.07 25.01
CA GLY A 337 -17.94 -19.05 24.82
C GLY A 337 -18.46 -17.85 24.03
N GLN A 338 -19.80 -17.84 23.86
CA GLN A 338 -20.47 -16.83 23.04
C GLN A 338 -20.27 -15.41 23.59
N ALA A 339 -20.27 -15.25 24.92
CA ALA A 339 -20.02 -13.97 25.58
C ALA A 339 -18.62 -13.41 25.26
N ASP A 340 -17.60 -14.26 25.11
CA ASP A 340 -16.26 -13.82 24.73
C ASP A 340 -16.21 -13.37 23.28
N ALA A 341 -16.89 -14.10 22.40
CA ALA A 341 -16.99 -13.74 20.99
C ALA A 341 -17.70 -12.39 20.79
N GLU A 342 -18.81 -12.16 21.48
CA GLU A 342 -19.54 -10.88 21.44
C GLU A 342 -18.72 -9.74 22.04
N ARG A 343 -18.02 -9.97 23.15
CA ARG A 343 -17.08 -8.99 23.73
C ARG A 343 -15.94 -8.65 22.77
N PHE A 344 -15.41 -9.63 22.05
CA PHE A 344 -14.37 -9.40 21.02
C PHE A 344 -14.92 -8.57 19.85
N VAL A 345 -16.14 -8.88 19.40
CA VAL A 345 -16.84 -8.12 18.36
C VAL A 345 -17.10 -6.68 18.81
N LEU A 346 -17.45 -6.44 20.08
CA LEU A 346 -17.58 -5.10 20.64
C LEU A 346 -16.28 -4.30 20.55
N GLN A 347 -15.15 -4.91 20.92
CA GLN A 347 -13.84 -4.27 20.82
C GLN A 347 -13.50 -3.90 19.37
N LEU A 348 -13.72 -4.82 18.43
CA LEU A 348 -13.53 -4.54 17.00
C LEU A 348 -14.48 -3.46 16.49
N ALA A 349 -15.74 -3.44 16.91
CA ALA A 349 -16.72 -2.45 16.49
C ALA A 349 -16.32 -1.04 16.96
N ASN A 350 -15.83 -0.92 18.20
CA ASN A 350 -15.28 0.33 18.74
C ASN A 350 -14.05 0.80 17.94
N GLU A 351 -13.12 -0.10 17.62
CA GLU A 351 -11.94 0.21 16.82
C GLU A 351 -12.31 0.66 15.40
N VAL A 352 -13.21 -0.07 14.73
CA VAL A 352 -13.70 0.31 13.40
C VAL A 352 -14.43 1.66 13.45
N TRP A 353 -15.25 1.90 14.47
CA TRP A 353 -15.94 3.18 14.64
C TRP A 353 -14.96 4.34 14.84
N ALA A 354 -13.97 4.19 15.72
CA ALA A 354 -12.94 5.21 15.94
C ALA A 354 -12.20 5.56 14.64
N ARG A 355 -11.87 4.55 13.82
CA ARG A 355 -11.26 4.76 12.50
C ARG A 355 -12.19 5.43 11.49
N LEU A 356 -13.49 5.12 11.50
CA LEU A 356 -14.48 5.80 10.65
C LEU A 356 -14.61 7.28 11.03
N GLU A 357 -14.67 7.58 12.33
CA GLU A 357 -14.68 8.95 12.86
C GLU A 357 -13.42 9.72 12.45
N ALA A 358 -12.23 9.15 12.69
CA ALA A 358 -10.96 9.80 12.38
C ALA A 358 -10.77 10.12 10.88
N THR A 359 -11.40 9.33 9.99
CA THR A 359 -11.30 9.51 8.53
C THR A 359 -12.49 10.25 7.91
N GLY A 360 -13.57 10.47 8.66
CA GLY A 360 -14.84 10.99 8.16
C GLY A 360 -15.54 10.06 7.15
N LEU A 361 -15.09 8.80 7.03
CA LEU A 361 -15.69 7.84 6.12
C LEU A 361 -17.01 7.33 6.67
N ARG A 362 -17.97 7.15 5.77
CA ARG A 362 -19.28 6.54 6.06
C ARG A 362 -19.52 5.43 5.04
N GLY A 363 -19.95 4.27 5.51
CA GLY A 363 -20.29 3.12 4.69
C GLY A 363 -21.60 2.51 5.16
N ARG A 364 -22.29 1.80 4.25
CA ARG A 364 -23.60 1.19 4.54
C ARG A 364 -23.53 -0.33 4.62
N CYS A 365 -22.47 -0.94 4.12
CA CYS A 365 -22.30 -2.39 4.16
C CYS A 365 -21.31 -2.77 5.25
N LEU A 366 -21.77 -3.48 6.27
CA LEU A 366 -20.94 -4.12 7.27
C LEU A 366 -20.72 -5.58 6.88
N THR A 367 -19.48 -6.04 6.93
CA THR A 367 -19.09 -7.43 6.69
C THR A 367 -18.35 -7.96 7.92
N LEU A 368 -18.85 -9.05 8.48
CA LEU A 368 -18.16 -9.87 9.47
C LEU A 368 -17.43 -11.01 8.76
N LYS A 369 -16.17 -11.22 9.11
CA LYS A 369 -15.34 -12.34 8.65
C LYS A 369 -14.87 -13.15 9.84
N ILE A 370 -14.94 -14.47 9.72
CA ILE A 370 -14.46 -15.43 10.72
C ILE A 370 -13.47 -16.38 10.07
N LYS A 371 -12.31 -16.56 10.70
CA LYS A 371 -11.45 -17.72 10.44
C LYS A 371 -11.87 -18.82 11.39
N LYS A 372 -12.45 -19.89 10.86
CA LYS A 372 -12.82 -21.10 11.62
C LYS A 372 -11.72 -22.14 11.44
N ARG A 373 -11.23 -22.72 12.52
CA ARG A 373 -10.31 -23.87 12.46
C ARG A 373 -10.92 -24.97 11.57
N ARG A 374 -10.14 -25.46 10.60
CA ARG A 374 -10.61 -26.54 9.73
C ARG A 374 -10.79 -27.82 10.55
N GLU A 375 -11.82 -28.59 10.21
CA GLU A 375 -12.10 -29.86 10.88
C GLU A 375 -10.89 -30.81 10.81
N GLY A 376 -10.56 -31.45 11.94
CA GLY A 376 -9.39 -32.33 12.08
C GLY A 376 -8.07 -31.62 12.40
N GLU A 377 -8.01 -30.29 12.34
CA GLU A 377 -6.79 -29.52 12.64
C GLU A 377 -6.64 -29.23 14.14
N GLY A 378 -5.42 -29.37 14.65
CA GLY A 378 -5.06 -29.13 16.06
C GLY A 378 -4.61 -27.70 16.35
N GLU A 379 -3.85 -27.53 17.42
CA GLU A 379 -3.14 -26.27 17.67
C GLU A 379 -2.00 -26.10 16.65
N PRO A 380 -1.84 -24.89 16.06
CA PRO A 380 -0.86 -24.69 15.00
C PRO A 380 0.56 -24.63 15.53
N MET A 381 1.53 -24.97 14.66
CA MET A 381 2.95 -24.85 14.95
C MET A 381 3.32 -23.42 15.40
N LYS A 382 2.84 -22.39 14.70
CA LYS A 382 3.06 -20.99 15.08
C LYS A 382 2.26 -20.68 16.34
N PHE A 383 2.96 -20.41 17.45
CA PHE A 383 2.32 -20.10 18.73
C PHE A 383 1.27 -18.99 18.57
N LEU A 384 0.05 -19.25 19.05
CA LEU A 384 -1.13 -18.40 18.93
C LEU A 384 -1.55 -18.04 17.49
N GLY A 385 -0.98 -18.68 16.47
CA GLY A 385 -1.41 -18.52 15.09
C GLY A 385 -2.86 -18.97 14.88
N CYS A 386 -3.46 -18.57 13.77
CA CYS A 386 -4.78 -19.06 13.38
C CYS A 386 -4.75 -20.51 12.87
N GLY A 387 -3.61 -20.98 12.36
CA GLY A 387 -3.49 -22.31 11.76
C GLY A 387 -4.25 -22.43 10.44
N ILE A 388 -4.56 -23.68 10.07
CA ILE A 388 -5.34 -24.00 8.87
C ILE A 388 -6.81 -23.73 9.18
N CYS A 389 -7.41 -22.80 8.43
CA CYS A 389 -8.76 -22.31 8.66
C CYS A 389 -9.59 -22.32 7.38
N ASP A 390 -10.90 -22.46 7.56
CA ASP A 390 -11.90 -22.09 6.58
C ASP A 390 -12.36 -20.64 6.84
N ASN A 391 -12.53 -19.86 5.76
CA ASN A 391 -12.95 -18.47 5.86
C ASN A 391 -14.47 -18.38 5.70
N LEU A 392 -15.15 -17.89 6.73
CA LEU A 392 -16.60 -17.65 6.73
C LEU A 392 -16.85 -16.13 6.71
N SER A 393 -17.89 -15.69 6.02
CA SER A 393 -18.26 -14.27 6.02
C SER A 393 -19.77 -14.06 5.84
N ARG A 394 -20.29 -13.04 6.50
CA ARG A 394 -21.65 -12.52 6.31
C ARG A 394 -21.62 -11.01 6.23
N SER A 395 -22.58 -10.43 5.50
CA SER A 395 -22.68 -8.97 5.35
C SER A 395 -24.12 -8.51 5.56
N LEU A 396 -24.26 -7.33 6.16
CA LEU A 396 -25.52 -6.59 6.32
C LEU A 396 -25.37 -5.24 5.62
N THR A 397 -26.39 -4.82 4.89
CA THR A 397 -26.45 -3.44 4.36
C THR A 397 -27.51 -2.64 5.10
N PHE A 398 -27.08 -1.61 5.83
CA PHE A 398 -27.96 -0.69 6.51
C PHE A 398 -28.70 0.21 5.50
N ALA A 399 -29.93 0.62 5.85
CA ALA A 399 -30.68 1.60 5.06
C ALA A 399 -29.97 2.96 5.03
N ARG A 400 -29.40 3.38 6.15
CA ARG A 400 -28.53 4.56 6.33
C ARG A 400 -27.21 4.13 6.94
N ALA A 401 -26.14 4.90 6.74
CA ALA A 401 -24.87 4.60 7.38
C ALA A 401 -25.06 4.52 8.91
N PRO A 402 -24.38 3.59 9.61
CA PRO A 402 -24.49 3.47 11.05
C PRO A 402 -24.00 4.75 11.73
N GLU A 403 -24.69 5.14 12.79
CA GLU A 403 -24.46 6.43 13.47
C GLU A 403 -23.70 6.28 14.79
N SER A 404 -23.36 5.05 15.21
CA SER A 404 -22.60 4.78 16.42
C SER A 404 -21.85 3.45 16.39
N ALA A 405 -20.87 3.30 17.28
CA ALA A 405 -20.21 2.02 17.54
C ALA A 405 -21.20 0.94 18.04
N ALA A 406 -22.21 1.35 18.83
CA ALA A 406 -23.24 0.45 19.33
C ALA A 406 -24.08 -0.16 18.20
N ALA A 407 -24.47 0.65 17.20
CA ALA A 407 -25.18 0.17 16.02
C ALA A 407 -24.34 -0.80 15.18
N LEU A 408 -23.02 -0.54 15.06
CA LEU A 408 -22.10 -1.48 14.42
C LEU A 408 -21.98 -2.80 15.18
N HIS A 409 -21.85 -2.74 16.50
CA HIS A 409 -21.74 -3.90 17.37
C HIS A 409 -23.00 -4.78 17.30
N GLU A 410 -24.19 -4.19 17.42
CA GLU A 410 -25.47 -4.92 17.36
C GLU A 410 -25.60 -5.70 16.03
N ALA A 411 -25.38 -5.02 14.92
CA ALA A 411 -25.38 -5.63 13.60
C ALA A 411 -24.30 -6.72 13.44
N ALA A 412 -23.10 -6.49 13.98
CA ALA A 412 -22.03 -7.48 13.94
C ALA A 412 -22.37 -8.75 14.75
N CYS A 413 -23.05 -8.61 15.89
CA CYS A 413 -23.51 -9.74 16.70
C CYS A 413 -24.66 -10.51 16.03
N GLU A 414 -25.53 -9.82 15.27
CA GLU A 414 -26.50 -10.50 14.39
C GLU A 414 -25.79 -11.33 13.32
N LEU A 415 -24.81 -10.75 12.63
CA LEU A 415 -24.00 -11.47 11.64
C LEU A 415 -23.24 -12.66 12.26
N LEU A 416 -22.72 -12.51 13.48
CA LEU A 416 -22.01 -13.56 14.20
C LEU A 416 -22.92 -14.76 14.47
N ARG A 417 -24.13 -14.52 15.00
CA ARG A 417 -25.14 -15.56 15.21
C ARG A 417 -25.54 -16.22 13.89
N GLY A 418 -25.66 -15.44 12.81
CA GLY A 418 -25.98 -15.95 11.47
C GLY A 418 -24.86 -16.75 10.78
N ILE A 419 -23.60 -16.67 11.23
CA ILE A 419 -22.51 -17.55 10.79
C ILE A 419 -22.61 -18.93 11.46
N ASN A 420 -23.15 -18.99 12.68
CA ASN A 420 -23.31 -20.23 13.46
C ASN A 420 -21.99 -21.02 13.63
N CYS A 421 -20.89 -20.32 13.93
CA CYS A 421 -19.58 -20.91 14.20
C CYS A 421 -19.38 -21.03 15.72
N PRO A 422 -19.07 -22.23 16.25
CA PRO A 422 -18.75 -22.38 17.67
C PRO A 422 -17.58 -21.46 18.07
N PRO A 423 -17.68 -20.69 19.18
CA PRO A 423 -16.62 -19.76 19.60
C PRO A 423 -15.24 -20.40 19.76
N THR A 424 -15.19 -21.63 20.27
CA THR A 424 -13.97 -22.42 20.47
C THR A 424 -13.23 -22.77 19.17
N GLU A 425 -13.94 -22.75 18.03
CA GLU A 425 -13.38 -22.99 16.70
C GLU A 425 -12.92 -21.69 16.01
N ILE A 426 -13.25 -20.53 16.56
CA ILE A 426 -12.84 -19.25 15.99
C ILE A 426 -11.34 -19.05 16.23
N ARG A 427 -10.64 -18.64 15.18
CA ARG A 427 -9.20 -18.37 15.15
C ARG A 427 -8.87 -16.98 14.61
N GLY A 428 -9.89 -16.23 14.19
CA GLY A 428 -9.78 -14.85 13.75
C GLY A 428 -11.13 -14.22 13.51
N ILE A 429 -11.25 -12.93 13.80
CA ILE A 429 -12.47 -12.14 13.58
C ILE A 429 -12.07 -10.83 12.90
N GLY A 430 -12.84 -10.42 11.90
CA GLY A 430 -12.67 -9.13 11.24
C GLY A 430 -14.00 -8.45 10.93
N LEU A 431 -14.03 -7.13 11.11
CA LEU A 431 -15.13 -6.25 10.72
C LEU A 431 -14.66 -5.31 9.61
N ASN A 432 -15.48 -5.16 8.57
CA ASN A 432 -15.23 -4.23 7.48
C ASN A 432 -16.50 -3.46 7.13
N VAL A 433 -16.39 -2.14 7.04
CA VAL A 433 -17.44 -1.22 6.61
C VAL A 433 -17.06 -0.64 5.25
N GLY A 434 -17.97 -0.69 4.28
CA GLY A 434 -17.76 -0.15 2.94
C GLY A 434 -19.03 0.38 2.29
N ASP A 435 -18.88 0.84 1.05
CA ASP A 435 -19.98 1.33 0.20
C ASP A 435 -20.92 0.23 -0.31
N GLY A 436 -20.59 -1.04 -0.09
CA GLY A 436 -21.37 -2.20 -0.55
C GLY A 436 -21.19 -2.52 -2.04
N GLY A 437 -20.17 -1.95 -2.71
CA GLY A 437 -19.83 -2.28 -4.10
C GLY A 437 -20.87 -1.86 -5.13
N ARG A 438 -21.94 -1.16 -4.75
CA ARG A 438 -22.89 -0.57 -5.71
C ARG A 438 -22.34 0.77 -6.18
N VAL A 439 -21.90 0.79 -7.44
CA VAL A 439 -21.73 2.03 -8.19
C VAL A 439 -23.10 2.72 -8.19
N ASP A 440 -23.26 3.80 -7.43
CA ASP A 440 -24.39 4.70 -7.65
C ASP A 440 -24.27 5.20 -9.09
N ARG A 441 -25.10 4.65 -9.98
CA ARG A 441 -25.43 5.32 -11.23
C ARG A 441 -26.03 6.64 -10.78
N ALA A 442 -25.29 7.72 -11.02
CA ALA A 442 -25.80 9.07 -10.84
C ALA A 442 -27.20 9.13 -11.45
N VAL A 443 -28.20 9.31 -10.60
CA VAL A 443 -29.54 9.66 -11.05
C VAL A 443 -29.39 11.06 -11.64
N GLY A 444 -29.53 11.14 -12.96
CA GLY A 444 -29.63 12.40 -13.67
C GLY A 444 -30.79 13.20 -13.12
N GLY A 445 -30.53 14.45 -12.75
CA GLY A 445 -31.53 15.48 -12.58
C GLY A 445 -31.59 16.31 -13.86
N VAL A 446 -32.81 16.44 -14.36
CA VAL A 446 -33.33 17.15 -15.54
C VAL A 446 -32.64 18.48 -15.84
#